data_AF-A0A2T2ZHJ1-F1
#
_entry.id   AF-A0A2T2ZHJ1-F1
#
_cell.length_a   1.000
_cell.length_b   1.000
_cell.length_c   1.000
_cell.angle_alpha   90.00
_cell.angle_beta   90.00
_cell.angle_gamma   90.00
#
_symmetry.space_group_name_H-M   'P 1'
#
loop_
_entity.id
_entity.type
_entity.pdbx_description
1 polymer ?
#
loop_
_entity_poly.entity_id
_entity_poly.type
_entity_poly.pdbx_seq_one_letter_code
_entity_poly.pdbx_strand_id
1 'polypeptide(L)'
;MFKSLPAVVFAAATTVSLLILPAATAEAKSPACDRAIAMVNAGVQMSGGTFDAETARALHDRLWTVGDLAAGEERAAITGYADALIDDNVTDLQPFTDELNRVCGG
;
A
#
# COMPACT_ATOMS: atom_id res chain seq x y z
N MET A 1 -58.08 39.88 -31.90
CA MET A 1 -57.65 39.67 -30.51
C MET A 1 -56.16 39.34 -30.53
N PHE A 2 -55.33 40.28 -30.07
CA PHE A 2 -53.90 40.04 -29.83
C PHE A 2 -53.74 39.45 -28.44
N LYS A 3 -52.96 38.37 -28.28
CA LYS A 3 -52.62 37.84 -26.95
C LYS A 3 -51.20 37.26 -26.93
N SER A 4 -50.32 38.02 -26.27
CA SER A 4 -49.15 37.64 -25.46
C SER A 4 -47.90 36.99 -26.10
N LEU A 5 -46.82 37.78 -26.12
CA LEU A 5 -45.40 37.36 -25.91
C LEU A 5 -45.13 37.17 -24.38
N PRO A 6 -43.87 36.96 -23.93
CA PRO A 6 -43.12 35.70 -23.82
C PRO A 6 -42.84 35.36 -22.34
N ALA A 7 -42.40 34.13 -22.00
CA ALA A 7 -41.89 33.87 -20.65
C ALA A 7 -40.79 32.81 -20.64
N VAL A 8 -39.55 33.33 -20.70
CA VAL A 8 -38.36 32.98 -19.90
C VAL A 8 -38.13 31.50 -19.58
N VAL A 9 -37.08 30.99 -20.22
CA VAL A 9 -36.31 29.79 -19.87
C VAL A 9 -35.82 29.87 -18.43
N PHE A 10 -36.17 28.88 -17.61
CA PHE A 10 -35.40 28.54 -16.42
C PHE A 10 -34.82 27.15 -16.61
N ALA A 11 -33.57 27.12 -17.06
CA ALA A 11 -32.73 25.94 -17.00
C ALA A 11 -32.43 25.67 -15.52
N ALA A 12 -33.01 24.60 -14.99
CA ALA A 12 -32.58 24.05 -13.70
C ALA A 12 -31.21 23.41 -13.91
N ALA A 13 -30.14 24.20 -13.74
CA ALA A 13 -28.80 23.67 -13.60
C ALA A 13 -28.72 23.02 -12.21
N THR A 14 -28.96 21.72 -12.14
CA THR A 14 -28.51 20.92 -11.00
C THR A 14 -26.99 20.86 -11.07
N THR A 15 -26.32 21.77 -10.37
CA THR A 15 -24.93 21.58 -10.00
C THR A 15 -24.87 20.40 -9.05
N VAL A 16 -24.68 19.20 -9.57
CA VAL A 16 -24.11 18.11 -8.79
C VAL A 16 -22.68 18.58 -8.52
N SER A 17 -22.45 19.05 -7.30
CA SER A 17 -21.11 19.23 -6.78
C SER A 17 -20.42 17.87 -6.89
N LEU A 18 -19.58 17.71 -7.91
CA LEU A 18 -18.48 16.77 -7.86
C LEU A 18 -17.65 17.23 -6.66
N LEU A 19 -17.96 16.65 -5.50
CA LEU A 19 -17.00 16.54 -4.42
C LEU A 19 -15.80 15.87 -5.06
N ILE A 20 -14.81 16.70 -5.36
CA ILE A 20 -13.45 16.28 -5.63
C ILE A 20 -12.98 15.70 -4.30
N LEU A 21 -13.47 14.50 -3.98
CA LEU A 21 -12.67 13.56 -3.24
C LEU A 21 -11.36 13.55 -4.03
N PRO A 22 -10.20 13.76 -3.39
CA PRO A 22 -9.00 13.21 -3.99
C PRO A 22 -9.40 11.77 -4.28
N ALA A 23 -9.32 11.36 -5.54
CA ALA A 23 -9.18 9.96 -5.81
C ALA A 23 -8.03 9.57 -4.90
N ALA A 24 -8.34 8.93 -3.76
CA ALA A 24 -7.40 8.06 -3.12
C ALA A 24 -6.96 7.22 -4.30
N THR A 25 -5.75 7.49 -4.76
CA THR A 25 -5.10 6.67 -5.75
C THR A 25 -5.39 5.26 -5.23
N ALA A 26 -6.08 4.44 -6.03
CA ALA A 26 -5.80 3.03 -5.92
C ALA A 26 -4.28 3.01 -6.09
N GLU A 27 -3.55 2.98 -4.97
CA GLU A 27 -2.10 3.12 -4.93
C GLU A 27 -1.64 2.01 -5.85
N ALA A 28 -1.26 2.40 -7.08
CA ALA A 28 -0.73 1.47 -8.02
C ALA A 28 0.55 1.00 -7.35
N LYS A 29 0.51 -0.26 -6.88
CA LYS A 29 1.52 -0.92 -6.07
C LYS A 29 2.90 -0.33 -6.34
N SER A 30 3.51 0.32 -5.35
CA SER A 30 4.75 1.02 -5.63
C SER A 30 5.86 0.05 -6.02
N PRO A 31 6.89 0.52 -6.74
CA PRO A 31 8.09 -0.27 -7.02
C PRO A 31 8.82 -0.75 -5.75
N ALA A 32 8.56 -0.13 -4.60
CA ALA A 32 9.08 -0.59 -3.32
C ALA A 32 8.28 -1.80 -2.82
N CYS A 33 6.95 -1.75 -2.87
CA CYS A 33 6.08 -2.88 -2.55
C CYS A 33 6.36 -4.11 -3.43
N ASP A 34 6.53 -3.95 -4.75
CA ASP A 34 6.90 -5.06 -5.64
C ASP A 34 8.23 -5.72 -5.23
N ARG A 35 9.23 -4.89 -4.90
CA ARG A 35 10.55 -5.38 -4.46
C ARG A 35 10.47 -6.06 -3.10
N ALA A 36 9.74 -5.50 -2.14
CA ALA A 36 9.59 -6.10 -0.82
C ALA A 36 8.94 -7.48 -0.90
N ILE A 37 7.83 -7.61 -1.62
CA ILE A 37 7.15 -8.90 -1.82
C ILE A 37 8.06 -9.91 -2.53
N ALA A 38 8.80 -9.49 -3.56
CA ALA A 38 9.75 -10.36 -4.24
C ALA A 38 10.87 -10.86 -3.30
N MET A 39 11.41 -9.98 -2.44
CA MET A 39 12.46 -10.34 -1.47
C MET A 39 11.96 -11.31 -0.41
N VAL A 40 10.77 -11.08 0.15
CA VAL A 40 10.16 -11.99 1.14
C VAL A 40 9.92 -13.35 0.52
N ASN A 41 9.31 -13.41 -0.67
CA ASN A 41 9.06 -14.67 -1.38
C ASN A 41 10.35 -15.42 -1.74
N ALA A 42 11.39 -14.71 -2.15
CA ALA A 42 12.71 -15.30 -2.39
C ALA A 42 13.32 -15.87 -1.10
N GLY A 43 13.23 -15.12 0.00
CA GLY A 43 13.67 -15.56 1.31
C GLY A 43 12.96 -16.84 1.77
N VAL A 44 11.62 -16.86 1.70
CA VAL A 44 10.81 -18.04 2.07
C VAL A 44 11.19 -19.25 1.23
N GLN A 45 11.38 -19.09 -0.07
CA GLN A 45 11.81 -20.17 -0.96
C GLN A 45 13.20 -20.72 -0.63
N MET A 46 14.15 -19.86 -0.27
CA MET A 46 15.51 -20.28 0.10
C MET A 46 15.56 -20.96 1.47
N SER A 47 14.76 -20.49 2.42
CA SER A 47 14.82 -20.92 3.82
C SER A 47 13.78 -21.97 4.20
N GLY A 48 12.89 -22.35 3.27
CA GLY A 48 11.76 -23.24 3.56
C GLY A 48 10.78 -22.66 4.59
N GLY A 49 10.71 -21.32 4.68
CA GLY A 49 9.87 -20.60 5.64
C GLY A 49 10.45 -20.41 7.05
N THR A 50 11.68 -20.88 7.33
CA THR A 50 12.35 -20.63 8.61
C THR A 50 13.70 -19.95 8.37
N PHE A 51 13.80 -18.67 8.70
CA PHE A 51 15.03 -17.91 8.55
C PHE A 51 15.99 -18.19 9.70
N ASP A 52 17.22 -18.61 9.40
CA ASP A 52 18.31 -18.55 10.38
C ASP A 52 18.70 -17.09 10.65
N ALA A 53 19.44 -16.85 11.73
CA ALA A 53 19.78 -15.50 12.17
C ALA A 53 20.60 -14.68 11.15
N GLU A 54 21.44 -15.32 10.33
CA GLU A 54 22.20 -14.63 9.29
C GLU A 54 21.28 -14.24 8.13
N THR A 55 20.45 -15.18 7.67
CA THR A 55 19.48 -14.91 6.60
C THR A 55 18.46 -13.85 7.01
N ALA A 56 17.96 -13.92 8.24
CA ALA A 56 17.00 -12.95 8.79
C ALA A 56 17.58 -11.53 8.81
N ARG A 57 18.82 -11.36 9.28
CA ARG A 57 19.53 -10.06 9.28
C ARG A 57 19.78 -9.55 7.86
N ALA A 58 20.23 -10.42 6.96
CA ALA A 58 20.46 -10.05 5.57
C ALA A 58 19.15 -9.63 4.86
N LEU A 59 18.03 -10.27 5.17
CA LEU A 59 16.72 -9.89 4.65
C LEU A 59 16.22 -8.58 5.29
N HIS A 60 16.41 -8.40 6.60
CA HIS A 60 16.14 -7.15 7.32
C HIS A 60 16.82 -5.96 6.63
N ASP A 61 18.14 -6.00 6.43
CA ASP A 61 18.89 -4.89 5.85
C ASP A 61 18.39 -4.52 4.43
N ARG A 62 18.07 -5.54 3.63
CA ARG A 62 17.56 -5.36 2.26
C ARG A 62 16.16 -4.75 2.27
N LEU A 63 15.26 -5.24 3.12
CA LEU A 63 13.90 -4.70 3.26
C LEU A 63 13.93 -3.29 3.81
N TRP A 64 14.80 -3.00 4.77
CA TRP A 64 14.98 -1.64 5.30
C TRP A 64 15.38 -0.66 4.21
N THR A 65 16.34 -1.05 3.37
CA THR A 65 16.77 -0.25 2.20
C THR A 65 15.62 -0.02 1.21
N VAL A 66 14.74 -1.01 1.01
CA VAL A 66 13.55 -0.84 0.17
C VAL A 66 12.53 0.08 0.85
N GLY A 67 12.36 -0.02 2.16
CA GLY A 67 11.51 0.87 2.95
C GLY A 67 11.96 2.33 2.90
N ASP A 68 13.26 2.61 2.77
CA ASP A 68 13.82 3.95 2.51
C ASP A 68 13.43 4.55 1.16
N LEU A 69 12.95 3.73 0.23
CA LEU A 69 12.42 4.17 -1.07
C LEU A 69 10.90 4.34 -1.06
N ALA A 70 10.23 3.90 0.01
CA ALA A 70 8.79 4.00 0.18
C ALA A 70 8.42 5.17 1.11
N ALA A 71 7.15 5.53 1.14
CA ALA A 71 6.62 6.53 2.06
C ALA A 71 5.31 6.05 2.70
N GLY A 72 4.91 6.70 3.80
CA GLY A 72 3.62 6.42 4.45
C GLY A 72 3.46 4.98 4.91
N GLU A 73 2.30 4.39 4.60
CA GLU A 73 1.93 3.03 5.02
C GLU A 73 2.84 1.96 4.42
N GLU A 74 3.29 2.12 3.16
CA GLU A 74 4.19 1.17 2.52
C GLU A 74 5.53 1.08 3.25
N ARG A 75 6.11 2.22 3.62
CA ARG A 75 7.34 2.24 4.43
C ARG A 75 7.11 1.53 5.76
N ALA A 76 6.02 1.84 6.46
CA ALA A 76 5.72 1.27 7.76
C ALA A 76 5.55 -0.26 7.69
N ALA A 77 4.84 -0.77 6.68
CA ALA A 77 4.66 -2.20 6.48
C ALA A 77 5.99 -2.92 6.14
N ILE A 78 6.79 -2.35 5.23
CA ILE A 78 8.07 -2.94 4.81
C ILE A 78 9.08 -2.96 5.97
N THR A 79 9.24 -1.83 6.66
CA THR A 79 10.17 -1.73 7.81
C THR A 79 9.68 -2.50 9.02
N GLY A 80 8.36 -2.56 9.26
CA GLY A 80 7.77 -3.39 10.31
C GLY A 80 8.02 -4.88 10.08
N TYR A 81 7.89 -5.37 8.85
CA TYR A 81 8.28 -6.74 8.52
C TYR A 81 9.80 -6.95 8.70
N ALA A 82 10.61 -5.97 8.29
CA ALA A 82 12.06 -6.05 8.46
C ALA A 82 12.45 -6.18 9.93
N ASP A 83 11.90 -5.36 10.82
CA ASP A 83 12.16 -5.42 12.27
C ASP A 83 11.74 -6.77 12.86
N ALA A 84 10.56 -7.28 12.45
CA ALA A 84 10.06 -8.55 12.93
C ALA A 84 10.97 -9.75 12.64
N LEU A 85 11.79 -9.69 11.57
CA LEU A 85 12.75 -10.75 11.25
C LEU A 85 13.86 -10.91 12.30
N ILE A 86 14.23 -9.83 12.99
CA ILE A 86 15.35 -9.80 13.92
C ILE A 86 14.92 -9.57 15.38
N ASP A 87 13.62 -9.41 15.62
CA ASP A 87 13.07 -9.28 16.97
C ASP A 87 12.92 -10.67 17.60
N ASP A 88 13.75 -10.94 18.62
CA ASP A 88 13.72 -12.20 19.37
C ASP A 88 12.38 -12.46 20.10
N ASN A 89 11.52 -11.44 20.24
CA ASN A 89 10.18 -11.57 20.82
C ASN A 89 9.10 -11.97 19.79
N VAL A 90 9.43 -11.95 18.49
CA VAL A 90 8.51 -12.32 17.43
C VAL A 90 8.69 -13.80 17.11
N THR A 91 7.72 -14.62 17.51
CA THR A 91 7.70 -16.06 17.20
C THR A 91 6.89 -16.40 15.95
N ASP A 92 6.12 -15.44 15.44
CA ASP A 92 5.25 -15.59 14.28
C ASP A 92 5.31 -14.34 13.40
N LEU A 93 5.75 -14.51 12.16
CA LEU A 93 5.84 -13.45 11.15
C LEU A 93 4.52 -13.24 10.39
N GLN A 94 3.52 -14.10 10.59
CA GLN A 94 2.26 -14.03 9.86
C GLN A 94 1.55 -12.67 10.00
N PRO A 95 1.45 -12.04 11.20
CA PRO A 95 0.81 -10.72 11.31
C PRO A 95 1.50 -9.64 10.48
N PHE A 96 2.83 -9.70 10.38
CA PHE A 96 3.62 -8.75 9.58
C PHE A 96 3.52 -9.07 8.09
N THR A 97 3.44 -10.36 7.74
CA THR A 97 3.19 -10.81 6.36
C THR A 97 1.81 -10.35 5.89
N ASP A 98 0.80 -10.47 6.74
CA ASP A 98 -0.57 -10.05 6.47
C ASP A 98 -0.64 -8.53 6.29
N GLU A 99 0.04 -7.75 7.13
CA GLU A 99 0.11 -6.30 6.99
C GLU A 99 0.86 -5.89 5.70
N LEU A 100 1.99 -6.55 5.41
CA LEU A 100 2.72 -6.33 4.17
C LEU A 100 1.85 -6.66 2.95
N ASN A 101 1.07 -7.73 2.98
CA ASN A 101 0.14 -8.09 1.91
C ASN A 101 -1.11 -7.20 1.87
N ARG A 102 -1.57 -6.65 2.99
CA ARG A 102 -2.66 -5.67 3.01
C ARG A 102 -2.26 -4.40 2.27
N VAL A 103 -1.02 -3.96 2.48
CA VAL A 103 -0.50 -2.71 1.91
C VAL A 103 0.05 -2.92 0.50
N CYS A 104 0.80 -4.00 0.27
CA CYS A 104 1.51 -4.28 -0.97
C CYS A 104 0.91 -5.42 -1.81
N GLY A 105 -0.13 -6.12 -1.35
CA GLY A 105 -0.63 -7.34 -2.00
C GLY A 105 -1.34 -7.09 -3.33
N GLY A 106 -2.14 -6.03 -3.42
CA GLY A 106 -2.84 -5.62 -4.66
C GLY A 106 -3.83 -6.64 -5.19
#